data_AF-A0A927TA86-F1
#
_entry.id   AF-A0A927TA86-F1
#
_cell.length_a   1.000
_cell.length_b   1.000
_cell.length_c   1.000
_cell.angle_alpha   90.00
_cell.angle_beta   90.00
_cell.angle_gamma   90.00
#
_symmetry.space_group_name_H-M   'P 1'
#
loop_
_entity.id
_entity.type
_entity.pdbx_description
1 polymer ?
#
loop_
_entity_poly.entity_id
_entity_poly.type
_entity_poly.pdbx_seq_one_letter_code
_entity_poly.pdbx_strand_id
1 'polypeptide(L)' 'MGFAFMGIDKWKAKKRAWRIPESTLFLVALLGGALGSLIGMYTFRHKTRHASFVWGMPIILVLHILVLVFIIMGPVMVL' A
#
# COMPACT_ATOMS: atom_id res chain seq x y z
N MET A 1 3.06 -3.97 8.11
CA MET A 1 2.14 -2.86 8.44
C MET A 1 0.95 -2.74 7.47
N GLY A 2 1.16 -2.49 6.17
CA GLY A 2 0.05 -2.27 5.21
C GLY A 2 -1.02 -3.38 5.15
N PHE A 3 -0.60 -4.64 5.25
CA PHE A 3 -1.51 -5.79 5.31
C PHE A 3 -2.50 -5.70 6.48
N ALA A 4 -2.00 -5.40 7.68
CA ALA A 4 -2.83 -5.28 8.88
C ALA A 4 -3.84 -4.13 8.74
N PHE A 5 -3.43 -2.99 8.19
CA PHE A 5 -4.34 -1.86 7.95
C PHE A 5 -5.48 -2.22 6.98
N MET A 6 -5.19 -2.98 5.92
CA MET A 6 -6.23 -3.47 5.00
C MET A 6 -7.19 -4.44 5.69
N GLY A 7 -6.68 -5.34 6.52
CA GLY A 7 -7.49 -6.29 7.30
C GLY A 7 -8.37 -5.57 8.33
N ILE A 8 -7.82 -4.60 9.06
CA ILE A 8 -8.54 -3.80 10.05
C ILE A 8 -9.62 -2.96 9.36
N ASP A 9 -9.34 -2.29 8.23
CA ASP A 9 -10.38 -1.54 7.51
C ASP A 9 -11.49 -2.45 6.97
N LYS A 10 -11.16 -3.66 6.49
CA LYS A 10 -12.17 -4.65 6.09
C LYS A 10 -13.04 -5.08 7.28
N TRP A 11 -12.42 -5.36 8.42
CA TRP A 11 -13.14 -5.73 9.63
C TRP A 11 -14.06 -4.62 10.13
N LYS A 12 -13.57 -3.38 10.17
CA LYS A 12 -14.37 -2.17 10.50
C LYS A 12 -15.54 -2.00 9.55
N ALA A 13 -15.34 -2.19 8.24
CA ALA A 13 -16.41 -2.14 7.25
C ALA A 13 -17.50 -3.20 7.51
N LYS A 14 -17.12 -4.44 7.88
CA LYS A 14 -18.09 -5.49 8.23
C LYS A 14 -18.87 -5.17 9.51
N LYS A 15 -18.22 -4.55 10.49
CA LYS A 15 -18.83 -4.17 11.78
C LYS A 15 -19.57 -2.83 11.75
N ARG A 16 -19.65 -2.17 10.59
CA ARG A 16 -20.20 -0.80 10.44
C ARG A 16 -19.54 0.22 11.40
N ALA A 17 -18.29 -0.01 11.75
CA ALA A 17 -17.49 0.89 12.56
C ALA A 17 -16.86 1.99 11.70
N TRP A 18 -16.35 3.05 12.34
CA TRP A 18 -15.64 4.12 11.66
C TRP A 18 -14.45 3.57 10.85
N ARG A 19 -14.46 3.82 9.55
CA ARG A 19 -13.48 3.28 8.60
C ARG A 19 -12.17 4.06 8.63
N ILE A 20 -11.08 3.43 8.19
CA ILE A 20 -9.79 4.11 8.06
C ILE A 20 -9.87 5.04 6.84
N PRO A 21 -9.51 6.33 6.98
CA PRO A 21 -9.44 7.24 5.84
C PRO A 21 -8.55 6.70 4.73
N GLU A 22 -8.96 6.85 3.48
CA GLU A 22 -8.19 6.34 2.34
C GLU A 22 -6.80 6.98 2.27
N SER A 23 -6.70 8.26 2.60
CA SER A 23 -5.43 8.99 2.71
C SER A 23 -4.45 8.32 3.68
N THR A 24 -4.92 7.81 4.82
CA THR A 24 -4.08 7.08 5.77
C THR A 24 -3.59 5.76 5.18
N LEU A 25 -4.43 5.03 4.42
CA LEU A 25 -4.02 3.80 3.76
C LEU A 25 -2.95 4.05 2.70
N PHE A 26 -3.07 5.14 1.93
CA PHE A 26 -2.06 5.56 0.97
C PHE A 26 -0.78 6.08 1.64
N LEU A 27 -0.89 6.82 2.76
CA LEU A 27 0.27 7.26 3.54
C LEU A 27 1.06 6.06 4.08
N VAL A 28 0.38 5.06 4.64
CA VAL A 28 1.02 3.82 5.07
C VAL A 28 1.69 3.12 3.89
N ALA A 29 1.06 3.11 2.71
CA ALA A 29 1.68 2.55 1.52
C ALA A 29 2.97 3.31 1.12
N LEU A 30 2.92 4.65 1.09
CA LEU A 30 4.05 5.51 0.77
C LEU A 30 5.24 5.35 1.73
N LEU A 31 4.98 5.16 3.04
CA LEU A 31 6.00 4.98 4.08
C LEU A 31 6.56 3.53 4.16
N GLY A 32 6.39 2.72 3.12
CA GLY A 32 6.94 1.35 3.04
C GLY A 32 5.90 0.23 3.24
N GLY A 33 4.62 0.56 3.37
CA GLY A 33 3.54 -0.40 3.50
C GLY A 33 3.01 -0.95 2.18
N ALA A 34 3.46 -0.46 1.02
CA ALA A 34 2.84 -0.69 -0.29
C ALA A 34 2.67 -2.17 -0.64
N LEU A 35 3.72 -2.98 -0.51
CA LEU A 35 3.66 -4.42 -0.79
C LEU A 35 2.63 -5.13 0.09
N GLY A 36 2.66 -4.85 1.40
CA GLY A 36 1.71 -5.42 2.35
C GLY A 36 0.28 -4.97 2.10
N SER A 37 0.08 -3.70 1.73
CA SER A 37 -1.23 -3.17 1.36
C SER A 37 -1.79 -3.87 0.12
N LEU A 38 -0.96 -4.08 -0.90
CA LEU A 38 -1.36 -4.79 -2.13
C LEU A 38 -1.77 -6.24 -1.83
N ILE A 39 -0.93 -6.98 -1.08
CA ILE A 39 -1.27 -8.35 -0.64
C ILE A 39 -2.56 -8.35 0.18
N GLY A 40 -2.71 -7.39 1.10
CA GLY A 40 -3.90 -7.26 1.95
C GLY A 40 -5.17 -7.00 1.13
N MET A 41 -5.11 -6.16 0.10
CA MET A 41 -6.26 -5.88 -0.77
C MET A 41 -6.82 -7.15 -1.40
N TYR A 42 -5.95 -7.98 -2.00
CA TYR A 42 -6.38 -9.21 -2.66
C TYR A 42 -6.79 -10.29 -1.66
N THR A 43 -6.05 -10.44 -0.56
CA THR A 43 -6.35 -11.43 0.49
C THR A 43 -7.71 -11.18 1.14
N PHE A 44 -7.98 -9.93 1.52
CA PHE A 44 -9.25 -9.57 2.17
C PHE A 44 -10.37 -9.23 1.20
N ARG A 45 -10.09 -9.28 -0.13
CA ARG A 45 -10.97 -8.81 -1.21
C ARG A 45 -11.54 -7.44 -0.84
N HIS A 46 -10.63 -6.52 -0.55
CA HIS A 46 -10.93 -5.19 -0.03
C HIS A 46 -10.39 -4.15 -0.99
N LYS A 47 -11.27 -3.24 -1.43
CA LYS A 47 -10.94 -2.15 -2.36
C LYS A 47 -10.34 -2.58 -3.71
N THR A 48 -10.54 -3.84 -4.13
CA THR A 48 -10.07 -4.39 -5.43
C THR A 48 -10.82 -3.87 -6.65
N ARG A 49 -11.91 -3.11 -6.46
CA ARG A 49 -12.67 -2.44 -7.54
C ARG A 49 -12.63 -0.91 -7.45
N HIS A 50 -11.90 -0.36 -6.48
CA HIS A 50 -11.75 1.09 -6.35
C HIS A 50 -10.57 1.54 -7.21
N ALA A 51 -10.82 2.32 -8.26
CA ALA A 51 -9.81 2.72 -9.23
C ALA A 51 -8.57 3.35 -8.56
N SER A 52 -8.77 4.19 -7.55
CA SER A 52 -7.68 4.79 -6.76
C SER A 52 -6.76 3.74 -6.14
N PHE A 53 -7.30 2.64 -5.61
CA PHE A 53 -6.51 1.57 -4.99
C PHE A 53 -5.92 0.61 -6.03
N VAL A 54 -6.70 0.26 -7.05
CA VAL A 54 -6.28 -0.65 -8.13
C VAL A 54 -5.07 -0.10 -8.88
N TRP A 55 -5.03 1.20 -9.13
CA TRP A 55 -3.89 1.83 -9.79
C TRP A 55 -2.88 2.38 -8.79
N GLY A 56 -3.33 3.05 -7.73
CA GLY A 56 -2.44 3.75 -6.80
C GLY A 56 -1.53 2.82 -6.01
N MET A 57 -2.02 1.66 -5.53
CA MET A 57 -1.19 0.76 -4.73
C MET A 57 -0.05 0.10 -5.54
N PRO A 58 -0.29 -0.43 -6.76
CA PRO A 58 0.78 -0.86 -7.64
C PRO A 58 1.75 0.25 -8.02
N ILE A 59 1.26 1.46 -8.33
CA ILE A 59 2.13 2.59 -8.71
C ILE A 59 3.09 2.93 -7.56
N ILE A 60 2.60 3.01 -6.31
CA ILE A 60 3.47 3.28 -5.16
C ILE A 60 4.51 2.17 -4.99
N LEU A 61 4.13 0.90 -5.16
CA LEU A 61 5.07 -0.22 -5.07
C LEU A 61 6.15 -0.15 -6.17
N VAL A 62 5.76 0.19 -7.40
CA VAL A 62 6.70 0.39 -8.52
C VAL A 62 7.66 1.54 -8.22
N LEU A 63 7.16 2.66 -7.68
CA LEU A 63 8.01 3.80 -7.28
C LEU A 63 9.01 3.39 -6.19
N HIS A 64 8.61 2.58 -5.19
CA HIS A 64 9.56 2.04 -4.21
C HIS A 64 10.64 1.18 -4.85
N ILE A 65 10.28 0.31 -5.80
CA ILE A 65 11.25 -0.53 -6.50
C ILE A 65 12.21 0.34 -7.33
N LEU A 66 11.71 1.34 -8.06
CA LEU A 66 12.54 2.25 -8.84
C LEU A 66 13.53 3.03 -7.96
N VAL A 67 13.06 3.55 -6.82
CA VAL A 67 13.92 4.24 -5.84
C VAL A 67 14.97 3.29 -5.28
N LEU A 68 14.59 2.05 -4.92
CA LEU A 68 15.51 1.05 -4.40
C LEU A 68 16.58 0.68 -5.43
N VAL A 69 16.18 0.43 -6.69
CA VAL A 69 17.10 0.14 -7.80
C VAL A 69 18.04 1.31 -8.04
N PHE A 70 17.53 2.54 -8.04
CA PHE A 70 18.36 3.74 -8.18
C PHE A 70 19.38 3.88 -7.04
N ILE A 71 19.00 3.59 -5.80
CA ILE A 71 19.94 3.62 -4.67
C ILE A 71 21.03 2.55 -4.80
N ILE A 72 20.66 1.34 -5.23
CA ILE A 72 21.59 0.20 -5.36
C ILE A 72 22.54 0.35 -6.56
N MET A 73 22.00 0.74 -7.72
CA MET A 73 22.74 0.81 -8.98
C MET A 73 23.27 2.21 -9.30
N GLY A 74 22.79 3.22 -8.59
CA GLY A 74 23.20 4.60 -8.78
C GLY A 74 24.53 4.93 -8.11
N PRO A 75 25.11 6.09 -8.43
CA PRO A 75 26.43 6.50 -7.96
C PRO A 75 26.51 6.70 -6.44
N VAL A 76 25.39 6.76 -5.73
CA VAL A 76 25.33 6.98 -4.28
C VAL A 76 26.04 5.88 -3.48
N MET A 77 26.08 4.64 -3.99
CA MET A 77 26.80 3.52 -3.36
C MET A 77 28.21 3.32 -3.91
N VAL A 78 28.54 4.01 -5.02
CA VAL A 78 29.85 3.92 -5.72
C VAL A 78 30.81 5.03 -5.24
N LEU A 79 30.34 5.96 -4.40
CA LEU A 79 31.09 7.08 -3.82
C LEU A 79 31.59 6.78 -2.40
#